data_AF-A0A497EX18-F1
#
_entry.id   AF-A0A497EX18-F1
#
_cell.length_a   1.000
_cell.length_b   1.000
_cell.length_c   1.000
_cell.angle_alpha   90.00
_cell.angle_beta   90.00
_cell.angle_gamma   90.00
#
_symmetry.space_group_name_H-M   'P 1'
#
loop_
_entity.id
_entity.type
_entity.pdbx_description
1 polymer ?
#
loop_
_entity_poly.entity_id
_entity_poly.type
_entity_poly.pdbx_seq_one_letter_code
_entity_poly.pdbx_strand_id
1 'polypeptide(L)'
;MLVYLMIIEVEVDLPYNLDLTMKPSFLSSLYHKEGSWWVKIAGFLAGSLKLKQEGRKFVAKCLKELDRNLLFEEVMFESGLWSKPFEDMVGILTSSIRSSIEFLVEQFPGVRLAVSPRDFKCIFIGAVLSK
;
A
#
# COMPACT_ATOMS: atom_id res chain seq x y z
N MET A 1 -15.45 18.84 10.85
CA MET A 1 -14.08 18.34 11.11
C MET A 1 -14.18 16.90 11.58
N LEU A 2 -13.69 15.93 10.81
CA LEU A 2 -13.72 14.52 11.23
C LEU A 2 -12.63 14.29 12.28
N VAL A 3 -12.99 13.70 13.42
CA VAL A 3 -12.05 13.34 14.49
C VAL A 3 -11.59 11.91 14.25
N TYR A 4 -10.28 11.71 14.11
CA TYR A 4 -9.68 10.38 13.98
C TYR A 4 -9.45 9.79 15.36
N LEU A 5 -9.94 8.56 15.56
CA LEU A 5 -9.82 7.86 16.84
C LEU A 5 -8.47 7.16 16.97
N MET A 6 -7.89 6.73 15.85
CA MET A 6 -6.64 5.97 15.85
C MET A 6 -5.66 6.48 14.77
N ILE A 7 -4.38 6.49 15.12
CA ILE A 7 -3.27 6.89 14.23
C ILE A 7 -2.17 5.84 14.33
N ILE A 8 -1.69 5.37 13.17
CA ILE A 8 -0.48 4.56 13.04
C ILE A 8 0.55 5.39 12.28
N GLU A 9 1.75 5.50 12.83
CA GLU A 9 2.88 6.16 12.19
C GLU A 9 4.06 5.19 12.14
N VAL A 10 4.69 5.09 10.97
CA VAL A 10 5.81 4.19 10.71
C VAL A 10 6.89 4.97 9.99
N GLU A 11 8.14 4.85 10.45
CA GLU A 11 9.30 5.30 9.68
C GLU A 11 9.65 4.24 8.64
N VAL A 12 9.88 4.66 7.40
CA VAL A 12 10.08 3.75 6.26
C VAL A 12 11.48 3.93 5.67
N ASP A 13 12.08 2.83 5.28
CA ASP A 13 13.35 2.82 4.57
C ASP A 13 13.17 3.35 3.14
N LEU A 14 14.12 4.18 2.70
CA LEU A 14 14.15 4.69 1.33
C LEU A 14 14.94 3.74 0.41
N PRO A 15 14.52 3.57 -0.86
CA PRO A 15 13.36 4.21 -1.47
C PRO A 15 12.07 3.48 -1.07
N TYR A 16 11.09 4.22 -0.55
CA TYR A 16 9.70 3.76 -0.42
C TYR A 16 8.80 4.82 -1.05
N ASN A 17 7.81 4.37 -1.81
CA ASN A 17 6.88 5.24 -2.48
C ASN A 17 5.46 4.65 -2.44
N LEU A 18 4.63 5.19 -1.55
CA LEU A 18 3.24 4.80 -1.39
C LEU A 18 2.43 5.04 -2.68
N ASP A 19 2.69 6.13 -3.40
CA ASP A 19 1.96 6.42 -4.63
C ASP A 19 2.24 5.39 -5.73
N LEU A 20 3.50 5.00 -5.89
CA LEU A 20 3.89 3.93 -6.82
C LEU A 20 3.42 2.57 -6.34
N THR A 21 3.29 2.36 -5.03
CA THR A 21 2.74 1.13 -4.45
C THR A 21 1.23 1.01 -4.70
N MET A 22 0.49 2.11 -4.55
CA MET A 22 -0.96 2.10 -4.70
C MET A 22 -1.40 2.12 -6.17
N LYS A 23 -0.77 2.92 -7.04
CA LYS A 23 -1.22 3.13 -8.44
C LYS A 23 -1.37 1.86 -9.30
N PRO A 24 -0.38 0.94 -9.36
CA PRO A 24 -0.46 -0.27 -10.19
C PRO A 24 -1.13 -1.44 -9.45
N SER A 25 -1.67 -1.25 -8.25
CA SER A 25 -2.25 -2.33 -7.45
C SER A 25 -3.73 -2.55 -7.77
N PHE A 26 -4.22 -3.79 -7.63
CA PHE A 26 -5.66 -4.04 -7.61
C PHE A 26 -6.36 -3.33 -6.43
N LEU A 27 -5.60 -3.03 -5.36
CA LEU A 27 -6.09 -2.22 -4.25
C LEU A 27 -6.39 -0.78 -4.64
N SER A 28 -5.81 -0.24 -5.72
CA SER A 28 -6.12 1.11 -6.21
C SER A 28 -7.63 1.31 -6.42
N SER A 29 -8.34 0.26 -6.87
CA SER A 29 -9.79 0.30 -7.08
C SER A 29 -10.60 0.45 -5.79
N LEU A 30 -10.01 0.15 -4.63
CA LEU A 30 -10.62 0.28 -3.32
C LEU A 30 -10.31 1.63 -2.66
N TYR A 31 -9.49 2.45 -3.29
CA TYR A 31 -9.05 3.74 -2.78
C TYR A 31 -9.34 4.87 -3.76
N HIS A 32 -9.57 6.05 -3.20
CA HIS A 32 -9.58 7.30 -3.95
C HIS A 32 -8.44 8.19 -3.46
N LYS A 33 -7.80 8.94 -4.36
CA LYS A 33 -6.71 9.86 -3.98
C LYS A 33 -7.25 11.27 -3.80
N GLU A 34 -7.12 11.79 -2.58
CA GLU A 34 -7.51 13.14 -2.18
C GLU A 34 -6.28 13.94 -1.71
N GLY A 35 -5.71 14.74 -2.62
CA GLY A 35 -4.45 15.44 -2.35
C GLY A 35 -3.31 14.45 -2.09
N SER A 36 -2.71 14.49 -0.90
CA SER A 36 -1.66 13.55 -0.47
C SER A 36 -2.18 12.29 0.23
N TRP A 37 -3.50 12.15 0.39
CA TRP A 37 -4.12 11.01 1.06
C TRP A 37 -4.69 10.02 0.06
N TRP A 38 -4.47 8.74 0.32
CA TRP A 38 -5.25 7.64 -0.22
C TRP A 38 -6.36 7.32 0.78
N VAL A 39 -7.61 7.55 0.39
CA VAL A 39 -8.80 7.33 1.22
C VAL A 39 -9.46 6.03 0.78
N LYS A 40 -9.68 5.10 1.70
CA LYS A 40 -10.31 3.82 1.38
C LYS A 40 -11.81 4.03 1.15
N ILE A 41 -12.32 3.62 -0.02
CA ILE A 41 -13.71 3.83 -0.44
C ILE A 41 -14.52 2.54 -0.54
N ALA A 42 -13.86 1.37 -0.56
CA ALA A 42 -14.53 0.07 -0.60
C ALA A 42 -13.79 -0.95 0.29
N GLY A 43 -14.52 -2.00 0.70
CA GLY A 43 -13.97 -3.07 1.52
C GLY A 43 -13.93 -2.77 3.03
N PHE A 44 -13.09 -3.50 3.75
CA PHE A 44 -12.87 -3.38 5.18
C PHE A 44 -12.31 -1.99 5.51
N LEU A 45 -12.92 -1.29 6.47
CA LEU A 45 -12.58 0.10 6.83
C LEU A 45 -12.84 1.17 5.73
N ALA A 46 -13.67 0.86 4.72
CA ALA A 46 -14.18 1.86 3.78
C ALA A 46 -14.77 3.09 4.50
N GLY A 47 -14.47 4.27 3.98
CA GLY A 47 -14.84 5.57 4.55
C GLY A 47 -14.17 5.90 5.89
N SER A 48 -13.35 5.00 6.44
CA SER A 48 -12.78 5.12 7.78
C SER A 48 -11.26 5.18 7.78
N LEU A 49 -10.59 4.52 6.83
CA LEU A 49 -9.14 4.45 6.72
C LEU A 49 -8.62 5.42 5.64
N LYS A 50 -7.52 6.11 5.95
CA LYS A 50 -6.72 6.82 4.96
C LYS A 50 -5.23 6.73 5.23
N LEU A 51 -4.44 6.69 4.17
CA LEU A 51 -2.99 6.49 4.16
C LEU A 51 -2.29 7.68 3.49
N LYS A 52 -1.12 8.08 3.96
CA LYS A 52 -0.24 9.02 3.27
C LYS A 52 1.23 8.70 3.55
N GLN A 53 2.09 9.26 2.72
CA GLN A 53 3.53 9.31 2.96
C GLN A 53 4.01 10.77 2.92
N GLU A 54 4.90 11.12 3.85
CA GLU A 54 5.60 12.40 3.94
C GLU A 54 7.09 12.11 4.15
N GLY A 55 7.86 12.08 3.06
CA GLY A 55 9.28 11.68 3.11
C GLY A 55 9.46 10.27 3.66
N ARG A 56 10.16 10.14 4.78
CA ARG A 56 10.38 8.86 5.49
C ARG A 56 9.26 8.49 6.46
N LYS A 57 8.19 9.27 6.53
CA LYS A 57 7.08 9.01 7.44
C LYS A 57 5.88 8.49 6.67
N PHE A 58 5.44 7.30 7.00
CA PHE A 58 4.16 6.77 6.59
C PHE A 58 3.13 7.00 7.71
N VAL A 59 1.92 7.44 7.35
CA VAL A 59 0.85 7.75 8.30
C VAL A 59 -0.45 7.13 7.85
N ALA A 60 -1.08 6.36 8.73
CA ALA A 60 -2.45 5.90 8.59
C ALA A 60 -3.34 6.52 9.67
N LYS A 61 -4.55 6.93 9.28
CA LYS A 61 -5.57 7.45 10.21
C LYS A 61 -6.86 6.66 10.05
N CYS A 62 -7.45 6.27 11.18
CA CYS A 62 -8.72 5.55 11.23
C CYS A 62 -9.77 6.31 12.05
N LEU A 63 -10.98 6.42 11.50
CA LEU A 63 -12.15 7.01 12.19
C LEU A 63 -12.85 6.02 13.13
N LYS A 64 -12.55 4.72 13.01
CA LYS A 64 -13.14 3.67 13.85
C LYS A 64 -12.18 3.32 14.98
N GLU A 65 -12.76 2.96 16.12
CA GLU A 65 -12.03 2.28 17.19
C GLU A 65 -12.05 0.78 16.91
N LEU A 66 -10.87 0.17 16.90
CA LEU A 66 -10.68 -1.25 16.69
C LEU A 66 -9.44 -1.71 17.46
N ASP A 67 -9.23 -3.03 17.51
CA ASP A 67 -7.98 -3.56 18.03
C ASP A 67 -6.78 -2.94 17.29
N ARG A 68 -5.79 -2.47 18.06
CA ARG A 68 -4.65 -1.74 17.51
C ARG A 68 -3.75 -2.63 16.66
N ASN A 69 -3.61 -3.91 17.01
CA ASN A 69 -2.80 -4.84 16.25
C ASN A 69 -3.48 -5.19 14.93
N LEU A 70 -4.81 -5.35 14.93
CA LEU A 70 -5.60 -5.52 13.72
C LEU A 70 -5.46 -4.31 12.77
N LEU A 71 -5.56 -3.07 13.29
CA LEU A 71 -5.35 -1.88 12.47
C LEU A 71 -3.94 -1.83 11.91
N PHE A 72 -2.94 -2.10 12.74
CA PHE A 72 -1.54 -2.10 12.34
C PHE A 72 -1.29 -3.12 11.23
N GLU A 73 -1.72 -4.37 11.40
CA GLU A 73 -1.59 -5.43 10.41
C GLU A 73 -2.25 -5.05 9.07
N GLU A 74 -3.49 -4.57 9.10
CA GLU A 74 -4.19 -4.14 7.87
C GLU A 74 -3.42 -3.02 7.18
N VAL A 75 -2.95 -2.03 7.94
CA VAL A 75 -2.17 -0.90 7.41
C VAL A 75 -0.85 -1.37 6.80
N MET A 76 -0.15 -2.33 7.42
CA MET A 76 1.09 -2.87 6.88
C MET A 76 0.86 -3.66 5.59
N PHE A 77 -0.22 -4.43 5.50
CA PHE A 77 -0.60 -5.15 4.29
C PHE A 77 -0.97 -4.20 3.16
N GLU A 78 -1.86 -3.26 3.40
CA GLU A 78 -2.38 -2.37 2.37
C GLU A 78 -1.35 -1.35 1.89
N SER A 79 -0.37 -0.98 2.72
CA SER A 79 0.75 -0.12 2.32
C SER A 79 1.92 -0.88 1.67
N GLY A 80 1.90 -2.21 1.68
CA GLY A 80 3.01 -3.03 1.21
C GLY A 80 4.24 -3.04 2.13
N LEU A 81 4.18 -2.40 3.30
CA LEU A 81 5.28 -2.35 4.27
C LEU A 81 5.52 -3.69 5.00
N TRP A 82 4.65 -4.69 4.77
CA TRP A 82 4.87 -6.07 5.21
C TRP A 82 6.02 -6.76 4.46
N SER A 83 6.41 -6.27 3.27
CA SER A 83 7.50 -6.83 2.47
C SER A 83 8.75 -5.94 2.50
N LYS A 84 9.91 -6.58 2.38
CA LYS A 84 11.19 -5.87 2.15
C LYS A 84 11.20 -5.16 0.79
N PRO A 85 12.13 -4.21 0.59
CA PRO A 85 12.37 -3.61 -0.72
C PRO A 85 12.62 -4.66 -1.81
N PHE A 86 11.99 -4.47 -2.98
CA PHE A 86 12.23 -5.37 -4.12
C PHE A 86 13.60 -5.14 -4.75
N GLU A 87 14.16 -3.96 -4.55
CA GLU A 87 15.54 -3.60 -4.89
C GLU A 87 16.54 -4.56 -4.26
N ASP A 88 16.28 -5.00 -3.02
CA ASP A 88 17.14 -5.94 -2.30
C ASP A 88 17.11 -7.34 -2.91
N MET A 89 16.09 -7.65 -3.71
CA MET A 89 15.89 -8.96 -4.34
C MET A 89 16.54 -9.07 -5.72
N VAL A 90 16.98 -7.97 -6.33
CA VAL A 90 17.55 -7.98 -7.68
C VAL A 90 18.83 -8.82 -7.74
N GLY A 91 19.67 -8.72 -6.72
CA GLY A 91 20.96 -9.40 -6.67
C GLY A 91 20.89 -10.93 -6.67
N ILE A 92 19.76 -11.50 -6.24
CA ILE A 92 19.55 -12.95 -6.17
C ILE A 92 18.94 -13.54 -7.46
N LEU A 93 18.55 -12.69 -8.43
CA LEU A 93 17.98 -13.13 -9.69
C LEU A 93 19.04 -13.68 -10.64
N THR A 94 18.62 -14.62 -11.51
CA THR A 94 19.46 -15.14 -12.59
C THR A 94 19.74 -14.05 -13.62
N SER A 95 20.89 -14.13 -14.30
CA SER A 95 21.31 -13.13 -15.29
C SER A 95 20.31 -12.92 -16.43
N SER A 96 19.54 -13.95 -16.79
CA SER A 96 18.54 -13.91 -17.87
C SER A 96 17.34 -13.00 -17.61
N ILE A 97 16.96 -12.80 -16.34
CA ILE A 97 15.82 -11.96 -15.93
C ILE A 97 16.26 -10.68 -15.22
N ARG A 98 17.47 -10.67 -14.66
CA ARG A 98 17.99 -9.55 -13.87
C ARG A 98 17.89 -8.23 -14.61
N SER A 99 18.35 -8.15 -15.86
CA SER A 99 18.35 -6.89 -16.63
C SER A 99 16.95 -6.31 -16.81
N SER A 100 15.94 -7.16 -17.06
CA SER A 100 14.55 -6.72 -17.18
C SER A 100 14.00 -6.20 -15.84
N ILE A 101 14.38 -6.82 -14.72
CA ILE A 101 13.92 -6.40 -13.39
C ILE A 101 14.68 -5.15 -12.91
N GLU A 102 15.97 -5.02 -13.19
CA GLU A 102 16.77 -3.83 -12.90
C GLU A 102 16.12 -2.59 -13.55
N PHE A 103 15.75 -2.71 -14.82
CA PHE A 103 15.03 -1.64 -15.51
C PHE A 103 13.72 -1.27 -14.80
N LEU A 104 12.92 -2.26 -14.38
CA LEU A 104 11.66 -1.99 -13.65
C LEU A 104 11.91 -1.32 -12.30
N VAL A 105 12.92 -1.75 -11.56
CA VAL A 105 13.31 -1.16 -10.27
C VAL A 105 13.75 0.30 -10.45
N GLU A 106 14.50 0.61 -11.50
CA GLU A 106 14.91 1.97 -11.82
C GLU A 106 13.73 2.87 -12.20
N GLN A 107 12.74 2.34 -12.92
CA GLN A 107 11.54 3.11 -13.31
C GLN A 107 10.53 3.27 -12.17
N PHE A 108 10.47 2.33 -11.23
CA PHE A 108 9.50 2.30 -10.13
C PHE A 108 10.18 2.18 -8.75
N PRO A 109 11.06 3.13 -8.38
CA PRO A 109 11.83 3.04 -7.14
C PRO A 109 10.91 3.11 -5.92
N GLY A 110 11.12 2.20 -5.00
CA GLY A 110 10.42 2.10 -3.73
C GLY A 110 9.00 1.57 -3.82
N VAL A 111 8.62 0.98 -4.96
CA VAL A 111 7.37 0.24 -5.08
C VAL A 111 7.38 -0.96 -4.13
N ARG A 112 6.24 -1.22 -3.49
CA ARG A 112 5.97 -2.41 -2.68
C ARG A 112 4.73 -3.12 -3.19
N LEU A 113 4.45 -4.29 -2.64
CA LEU A 113 3.26 -5.06 -3.00
C LEU A 113 2.15 -4.81 -1.97
N ALA A 114 1.21 -3.94 -2.31
CA ALA A 114 0.00 -3.74 -1.53
C ALA A 114 -0.92 -4.96 -1.62
N VAL A 115 -1.39 -5.46 -0.48
CA VAL A 115 -2.34 -6.59 -0.39
C VAL A 115 -3.45 -6.27 0.60
N SER A 116 -4.66 -6.80 0.41
CA SER A 116 -5.71 -6.77 1.44
C SER A 116 -6.40 -8.14 1.47
N PRO A 117 -5.97 -9.05 2.37
CA PRO A 117 -6.58 -10.36 2.50
C PRO A 117 -8.08 -10.28 2.84
N ARG A 118 -8.51 -9.26 3.61
CA ARG A 118 -9.91 -9.07 4.01
C ARG A 118 -10.79 -8.61 2.84
N ASP A 119 -10.20 -7.95 1.85
CA ASP A 119 -10.92 -7.45 0.67
C ASP A 119 -10.71 -8.30 -0.57
N PHE A 120 -10.29 -9.56 -0.41
CA PHE A 120 -10.09 -10.49 -1.51
C PHE A 120 -11.29 -10.55 -2.46
N LYS A 121 -12.52 -10.53 -1.94
CA LYS A 121 -13.73 -10.53 -2.78
C LYS A 121 -13.84 -9.27 -3.65
N CYS A 122 -13.56 -8.10 -3.09
CA CYS A 122 -13.59 -6.83 -3.83
C CYS A 122 -12.49 -6.80 -4.88
N ILE A 123 -11.28 -7.23 -4.52
CA ILE A 123 -10.13 -7.35 -5.44
C ILE A 123 -10.44 -8.32 -6.58
N PHE A 124 -11.00 -9.49 -6.27
CA PHE A 124 -11.38 -10.49 -7.25
C PHE A 124 -12.42 -9.94 -8.24
N ILE A 125 -13.46 -9.26 -7.75
CA ILE A 125 -14.46 -8.60 -8.60
C ILE A 125 -13.79 -7.56 -9.50
N GLY A 126 -12.92 -6.71 -8.93
CA GLY A 126 -12.19 -5.69 -9.69
C GLY A 126 -11.34 -6.30 -10.80
N ALA A 127 -10.61 -7.38 -10.51
CA ALA A 127 -9.77 -8.08 -11.48
C ALA A 127 -10.59 -8.79 -12.58
N VAL A 128 -11.73 -9.40 -12.25
CA VAL A 128 -12.60 -10.07 -13.23
C VAL A 128 -13.31 -9.07 -14.14
N LEU A 129 -13.61 -7.87 -13.63
CA LEU A 129 -14.31 -6.82 -14.38
C LEU A 129 -13.38 -5.83 -15.11
N SER A 130 -12.08 -5.83 -14.82
CA SER A 130 -11.09 -5.05 -15.56
C SER A 130 -10.80 -5.71 -16.91
N LYS A 131 -11.61 -5.39 -17.92
CA LYS A 131 -11.34 -5.69 -19.33
C LYS A 131 -10.80 -4.45 -20.05
#